data_AF-A0A1G3TG75-F1
#
_entry.id   AF-A0A1G3TG75-F1
#
_cell.length_a   1.000
_cell.length_b   1.000
_cell.length_c   1.000
_cell.angle_alpha   90.00
_cell.angle_beta   90.00
_cell.angle_gamma   90.00
#
_symmetry.space_group_name_H-M   'P 1'
#
loop_
_entity.id
_entity.type
_entity.pdbx_description
1 polymer ?
#
loop_
_entity_poly.entity_id
_entity_poly.type
_entity_poly.pdbx_seq_one_letter_code
_entity_poly.pdbx_strand_id
1 'polypeptide(L)' 'MAKKTEGFTEESGAFTKEAEGFESKLESAKKVLETLMNPEITLQDSLRAYEKGMSELSQAQKILEEAQIKITEIKEK' A
#
# COMPACT_ATOMS: atom_id res chain seq x y z
N MET A 1 -21.18 15.33 29.46
CA MET A 1 -19.84 14.88 28.98
C MET A 1 -20.02 13.56 28.25
N ALA A 2 -20.22 13.56 26.93
CA ALA A 2 -20.29 12.35 26.11
C ALA A 2 -20.10 12.74 24.63
N LYS A 3 -18.84 12.98 24.21
CA LYS A 3 -18.53 13.22 22.79
C LYS A 3 -17.15 12.71 22.35
N LYS A 4 -16.39 12.05 23.23
CA LYS A 4 -14.99 11.67 22.97
C LYS A 4 -14.82 10.24 22.45
N THR A 5 -15.87 9.41 22.45
CA THR A 5 -15.77 7.98 22.12
C THR A 5 -16.04 7.64 20.66
N GLU A 6 -16.75 8.49 19.90
CA GLU A 6 -17.16 8.17 18.52
C GLU A 6 -16.02 8.28 17.49
N GLY A 7 -15.11 9.25 17.65
CA GLY A 7 -14.01 9.49 16.70
C GLY A 7 -12.90 8.43 16.69
N PHE A 8 -12.69 7.71 17.81
CA PHE A 8 -11.63 6.69 17.90
C PHE A 8 -11.97 5.42 17.11
N THR A 9 -13.27 5.10 16.97
CA THR A 9 -13.75 3.92 16.26
C THR A 9 -13.65 4.06 14.73
N GLU A 10 -13.91 5.24 14.17
CA GLU A 10 -13.81 5.47 12.72
C GLU A 10 -12.35 5.48 12.22
N GLU A 11 -11.43 6.07 12.98
CA GLU A 11 -10.01 6.13 12.60
C GLU A 11 -9.35 4.74 12.61
N SER A 12 -9.76 3.85 13.52
CA SER A 12 -9.26 2.47 13.58
C SER A 12 -9.70 1.61 12.38
N GLY A 13 -10.90 1.86 11.85
CA GLY A 13 -11.43 1.20 10.66
C GLY A 13 -10.77 1.70 9.35
N ALA A 14 -10.41 2.98 9.30
CA ALA A 14 -9.67 3.54 8.17
C ALA A 14 -8.24 2.98 8.10
N PHE A 15 -7.54 2.90 9.25
CA PHE A 15 -6.18 2.39 9.31
C PHE A 15 -6.08 0.90 8.92
N THR A 16 -7.05 0.09 9.30
CA THR A 16 -7.11 -1.34 8.91
C THR A 16 -7.32 -1.52 7.42
N LYS A 17 -8.18 -0.72 6.79
CA LYS A 17 -8.39 -0.73 5.33
C LYS A 17 -7.14 -0.28 4.55
N GLU A 18 -6.41 0.70 5.06
CA GLU A 18 -5.16 1.19 4.47
C GLU A 18 -4.05 0.15 4.56
N ALA A 19 -3.95 -0.56 5.70
CA ALA A 19 -3.03 -1.68 5.87
C ALA A 19 -3.35 -2.86 4.93
N GLU A 20 -4.62 -3.24 4.79
CA GLU A 20 -5.06 -4.24 3.82
C GLU A 20 -4.71 -3.83 2.38
N GLY A 21 -4.87 -2.53 2.07
CA GLY A 21 -4.44 -1.94 0.80
C GLY A 21 -2.95 -2.11 0.58
N PHE A 22 -2.11 -1.75 1.56
CA PHE A 22 -0.65 -1.88 1.49
C PHE A 22 -0.21 -3.33 1.26
N GLU A 23 -0.71 -4.27 2.07
CA GLU A 23 -0.35 -5.68 1.97
C GLU A 23 -0.74 -6.27 0.61
N SER A 24 -1.92 -5.90 0.10
CA SER A 24 -2.37 -6.31 -1.23
C SER A 24 -1.45 -5.80 -2.35
N LYS A 25 -0.97 -4.55 -2.24
CA LYS A 25 -0.03 -3.96 -3.20
C LYS A 25 1.33 -4.65 -3.15
N LEU A 26 1.83 -4.94 -1.95
CA LEU A 26 3.09 -5.64 -1.77
C LEU A 26 3.01 -7.08 -2.33
N GLU A 27 1.91 -7.77 -2.10
CA GLU A 27 1.66 -9.11 -2.64
C GLU A 27 1.57 -9.11 -4.18
N SER A 28 0.91 -8.10 -4.78
CA SER A 28 0.87 -7.92 -6.23
C SER A 28 2.28 -7.72 -6.81
N ALA A 29 3.11 -6.90 -6.15
CA ALA A 29 4.50 -6.67 -6.56
C ALA A 29 5.37 -7.95 -6.47
N LYS A 30 5.17 -8.79 -5.44
CA LYS A 30 5.86 -10.09 -5.33
C LYS A 30 5.49 -11.03 -6.48
N LYS A 31 4.20 -11.12 -6.84
CA LYS A 31 3.75 -11.92 -7.99
C LYS A 31 4.29 -11.43 -9.32
N VAL A 32 4.44 -10.11 -9.46
CA VAL A 32 5.14 -9.53 -10.62
C VAL A 32 6.60 -9.98 -10.66
N LEU A 33 7.29 -9.97 -9.53
CA LEU A 33 8.68 -10.44 -9.45
C LEU A 33 8.80 -11.92 -9.84
N GLU A 34 7.90 -12.78 -9.36
CA GLU A 34 7.83 -14.19 -9.76
C GLU A 34 7.61 -14.35 -11.27
N THR A 35 6.76 -13.50 -11.86
CA THR A 35 6.53 -13.48 -13.32
C THR A 35 7.81 -13.11 -14.08
N LEU A 36 8.56 -12.12 -13.59
CA LEU A 36 9.82 -11.67 -14.18
C LEU A 36 10.93 -12.74 -14.07
N MET A 37 10.82 -13.69 -13.14
CA MET A 37 11.76 -14.80 -13.00
C MET A 37 11.49 -15.94 -14.00
N ASN A 38 10.38 -15.90 -14.75
CA ASN A 38 10.08 -16.93 -15.75
C ASN A 38 11.10 -16.85 -16.91
N PRO A 39 11.91 -17.89 -17.16
CA PRO A 39 12.90 -17.88 -18.24
C PRO A 39 12.29 -17.81 -19.65
N GLU A 40 11.00 -18.13 -19.80
CA GLU A 40 10.28 -18.09 -21.07
C GLU A 40 9.55 -16.76 -21.31
N ILE A 41 9.69 -15.77 -20.42
CA ILE A 41 9.04 -14.46 -20.59
C ILE A 41 9.55 -13.74 -21.83
N THR A 42 8.64 -13.15 -22.60
CA THR A 42 9.02 -12.30 -23.73
C THR A 42 9.49 -10.93 -23.23
N LEU A 43 10.32 -10.23 -24.03
CA LEU A 43 10.74 -8.86 -23.69
C LEU A 43 9.56 -7.89 -23.52
N GLN A 44 8.52 -8.04 -24.34
CA GLN A 44 7.34 -7.19 -24.25
C GLN A 44 6.58 -7.43 -22.94
N ASP A 45 6.44 -8.70 -22.55
CA ASP A 45 5.73 -9.06 -21.33
C ASP A 45 6.56 -8.71 -20.09
N SER A 46 7.89 -8.79 -20.16
CA SER A 46 8.76 -8.37 -19.06
C SER A 46 8.69 -6.87 -18.80
N LEU A 47 8.62 -6.05 -19.86
CA LEU A 47 8.40 -4.61 -19.72
C LEU A 47 7.04 -4.29 -19.08
N ARG A 48 5.97 -4.93 -19.55
CA ARG A 48 4.63 -4.76 -18.95
C ARG A 48 4.57 -5.19 -17.50
N ALA A 49 5.20 -6.33 -17.17
CA ALA A 49 5.29 -6.81 -15.80
C ALA A 49 6.05 -5.81 -14.93
N TYR A 50 7.21 -5.34 -15.39
CA TYR A 50 8.01 -4.33 -14.69
C TYR A 50 7.22 -3.06 -14.41
N GLU A 51 6.58 -2.46 -15.42
CA GLU A 51 5.77 -1.25 -15.27
C GLU A 51 4.65 -1.45 -14.23
N LYS A 52 3.97 -2.60 -14.28
CA LYS A 52 2.96 -2.95 -13.29
C LYS A 52 3.55 -3.04 -11.89
N GLY A 53 4.66 -3.76 -11.71
CA GLY A 53 5.32 -3.90 -10.40
C GLY A 53 5.73 -2.55 -9.82
N MET A 54 6.30 -1.67 -10.64
CA MET A 54 6.66 -0.31 -10.23
C MET A 54 5.44 0.51 -9.81
N SER A 55 4.31 0.38 -10.51
CA SER A 55 3.07 1.05 -10.14
C SER A 55 2.54 0.57 -8.78
N GLU A 56 2.53 -0.74 -8.53
CA GLU A 56 2.08 -1.31 -7.26
C GLU A 56 2.96 -0.86 -6.09
N LEU A 57 4.29 -0.87 -6.28
CA LEU A 57 5.25 -0.39 -5.28
C LEU A 57 5.09 1.10 -4.99
N SER A 58 4.87 1.93 -6.02
CA SER A 58 4.64 3.37 -5.84
C SER A 58 3.36 3.63 -5.03
N GLN A 59 2.29 2.87 -5.27
CA GLN A 59 1.06 2.99 -4.49
C GLN A 59 1.25 2.53 -3.04
N ALA A 60 2.00 1.44 -2.82
CA ALA A 60 2.34 0.99 -1.47
C ALA A 60 3.14 2.05 -0.70
N GLN A 61 4.13 2.68 -1.36
CA GLN A 61 4.90 3.77 -0.77
C GLN A 61 4.02 4.96 -0.38
N LYS A 62 3.08 5.35 -1.24
CA LYS A 62 2.14 6.44 -0.95
C LYS A 62 1.31 6.17 0.31
N ILE A 63 0.86 4.93 0.52
CA ILE A 63 0.12 4.55 1.73
C ILE A 63 0.99 4.76 2.98
N LEU A 64 2.28 4.41 2.90
CA LEU A 64 3.22 4.62 4.02
C LEU A 64 3.47 6.11 4.29
N GLU A 65 3.62 6.93 3.25
CA GLU A 65 3.80 8.38 3.38
C GLU A 65 2.58 9.03 4.03
N GLU A 66 1.36 8.67 3.59
CA GLU A 66 0.11 9.14 4.19
C GLU A 66 0.00 8.72 5.67
N ALA A 67 0.37 7.48 6.01
CA ALA A 67 0.39 7.02 7.39
C ALA A 67 1.39 7.81 8.26
N GLN A 68 2.58 8.12 7.74
CA GLN A 68 3.58 8.93 8.44
C GLN A 68 3.09 10.36 8.70
N ILE A 69 2.42 10.98 7.72
CA ILE A 69 1.81 12.31 7.87
C ILE A 69 0.79 12.29 9.01
N LYS A 70 -0.16 11.33 9.00
CA LYS A 70 -1.18 11.20 10.06
C LYS A 70 -0.56 11.03 11.45
N ILE A 71 0.48 10.20 11.57
CA ILE A 71 1.19 10.01 12.85
C ILE A 71 1.83 11.31 13.34
N THR A 72 2.40 12.10 12.42
CA THR A 72 3.03 13.38 12.73
C THR A 72 1.99 14.39 13.22
N GLU A 73 0.85 14.50 12.53
CA GLU A 73 -0.27 15.37 12.94
C GLU A 73 -0.84 15.01 14.31
N ILE A 74 -0.87 13.72 14.67
CA ILE A 74 -1.31 13.26 16.00
C ILE A 74 -0.29 13.65 17.08
N LYS A 75 1.02 13.58 16.78
CA LYS A 75 2.09 13.92 17.74
C LYS A 75 2.24 15.42 17.99
N GLU A 76 1.86 16.25 17.02
CA GLU A 76 1.92 17.71 17.14
C GLU A 76 0.69 18.32 17.85
N LYS A 77 -0.33 17.50 18.17
CA LYS A 77 -1.48 17.87 19.00
C LYS A 77 -1.25 17.56 20.48
#